data_AF-A0A7J2U353-F1
#
_entry.id   AF-A0A7J2U353-F1
#
_cell.length_a   1.000
_cell.length_b   1.000
_cell.length_c   1.000
_cell.angle_alpha   90.00
_cell.angle_beta   90.00
_cell.angle_gamma   90.00
#
_symmetry.space_group_name_H-M   'P 1'
#
loop_
_entity.id
_entity.type
_entity.pdbx_description
1 polymer ?
#
loop_
_entity_poly.entity_id
_entity_poly.type
_entity_poly.pdbx_seq_one_letter_code
_entity_poly.pdbx_strand_id
1 'polypeptide(L)'
;MFCHVGLGRAYRRSYEFFLSDVITSSGAKKRFYNIFRVEGFLGYPLRVLVEKFKDSSIHMYKYGGRQYYIFPEKFYSLFISISKLIYTLDKYYRKDVEKIFNHIDRVIKLCRDVDQCVNALLKEISAVETLCIKRVMRGRRGLTTRFERGMERCRDVVERFFPDLLNPYIYRYEGFEELEEFMRRFFGDRVARSYRRFAEIHSPILVARDGIILLTENRQPLDSFSIYVDDCSVTSSYAIVKIVGVEMLNGYVNRVKWVALLGIDLYTKQLFLHYVSPTLILRRAELCRLWVLGLVDDFGKPLYEDDLTLIET
;
A
#
# COMPACT_ATOMS: atom_id res chain seq x y z
N MET A 1 31.56 -22.30 -6.97
CA MET A 1 31.12 -21.63 -5.73
C MET A 1 30.27 -22.59 -4.90
N PHE A 2 30.07 -22.35 -3.60
CA PHE A 2 29.25 -23.21 -2.74
C PHE A 2 28.18 -22.40 -2.03
N CYS A 3 26.97 -22.98 -1.91
CA CYS A 3 25.86 -22.39 -1.19
C CYS A 3 25.80 -22.96 0.22
N HIS A 4 25.92 -22.11 1.22
CA HIS A 4 25.78 -22.49 2.61
C HIS A 4 24.39 -22.10 3.11
N VAL A 5 23.70 -23.08 3.69
CA VAL A 5 22.36 -22.91 4.24
C VAL A 5 22.42 -23.21 5.74
N GLY A 6 22.34 -22.16 6.54
CA GLY A 6 22.31 -22.21 7.99
C GLY A 6 20.88 -22.38 8.51
N LEU A 7 20.60 -23.53 9.12
CA LEU A 7 19.38 -23.76 9.89
C LEU A 7 19.61 -23.33 11.34
N GLY A 8 18.87 -22.32 11.81
CA GLY A 8 19.12 -21.61 13.07
C GLY A 8 18.51 -22.23 14.34
N ARG A 9 19.05 -21.77 15.49
CA ARG A 9 18.82 -22.23 16.88
C ARG A 9 17.35 -22.55 17.19
N ALA A 10 17.14 -23.59 18.01
CA ALA A 10 15.84 -24.14 18.44
C ALA A 10 14.79 -23.09 18.89
N TYR A 11 15.21 -21.88 19.26
CA TYR A 11 14.34 -20.82 19.79
C TYR A 11 14.13 -19.60 18.86
N ARG A 12 14.75 -19.52 17.66
CA ARG A 12 14.59 -18.35 16.76
C ARG A 12 14.16 -18.62 15.32
N ARG A 13 13.96 -19.88 14.90
CA ARG A 13 13.49 -20.29 13.54
C ARG A 13 14.04 -19.38 12.41
N SER A 14 15.34 -19.09 12.43
CA SER A 14 15.98 -18.16 11.48
C SER A 14 16.88 -18.92 10.53
N TYR A 15 16.82 -18.59 9.24
CA TYR A 15 17.56 -19.28 8.17
C TYR A 15 18.50 -18.27 7.51
N GLU A 16 19.75 -18.67 7.31
CA GLU A 16 20.79 -17.83 6.69
C GLU A 16 21.34 -18.50 5.43
N PHE A 17 21.43 -17.72 4.36
CA PHE A 17 22.03 -18.14 3.10
C PHE A 17 23.25 -17.27 2.81
N PHE A 18 24.33 -17.91 2.37
CA PHE A 18 25.47 -17.19 1.78
C PHE A 18 26.20 -18.05 0.76
N LEU A 19 26.81 -17.39 -0.23
CA LEU A 19 27.73 -18.00 -1.17
C LEU A 19 29.17 -17.86 -0.68
N SER A 20 29.97 -18.90 -0.88
CA SER A 20 31.41 -18.87 -0.62
C SER A 20 32.19 -19.64 -1.69
N ASP A 21 33.38 -19.15 -2.02
CA ASP A 21 34.30 -19.81 -2.94
C ASP A 21 35.11 -20.93 -2.27
N VAL A 22 35.10 -21.01 -0.93
CA VAL A 22 35.95 -21.90 -0.15
C VAL A 22 35.14 -22.69 0.88
N ILE A 23 35.20 -24.03 0.79
CA ILE A 23 34.76 -24.91 1.87
C ILE A 23 35.92 -25.04 2.87
N THR A 24 35.69 -24.69 4.14
CA THR A 24 36.61 -25.13 5.20
C THR A 24 35.86 -25.91 6.28
N SER A 25 36.56 -26.85 6.91
CA SER A 25 36.08 -27.69 8.02
C SER A 25 35.69 -26.90 9.27
N SER A 26 36.06 -25.61 9.35
CA SER A 26 35.77 -24.72 10.50
C SER A 26 34.83 -23.56 10.15
N GLY A 27 34.25 -23.54 8.94
CA GLY A 27 33.32 -22.52 8.46
C GLY A 27 33.90 -21.65 7.34
N ALA A 28 33.03 -20.95 6.61
CA ALA A 28 33.43 -20.08 5.50
C ALA A 28 34.29 -18.91 6.03
N LYS A 29 35.58 -18.90 5.70
CA LYS A 29 36.46 -17.76 6.01
C LYS A 29 36.43 -16.75 4.85
N LYS A 30 36.07 -15.51 5.21
CA LYS A 30 36.47 -14.23 4.61
C LYS A 30 35.88 -13.75 3.27
N ARG A 31 35.08 -14.51 2.52
CA ARG A 31 34.33 -13.95 1.37
C ARG A 31 32.91 -14.51 1.31
N PHE A 32 31.96 -13.68 1.75
CA PHE A 32 30.53 -13.93 1.60
C PHE A 32 30.01 -13.04 0.48
N TYR A 33 29.39 -13.65 -0.52
CA TYR A 33 28.64 -12.94 -1.54
C TYR A 33 27.16 -13.15 -1.24
N ASN A 34 26.43 -12.06 -1.01
CA ASN A 34 24.98 -12.01 -0.74
C ASN A 34 24.49 -12.82 0.47
N ILE A 35 24.23 -12.11 1.57
CA ILE A 35 23.53 -12.66 2.74
C ILE A 35 22.04 -12.32 2.59
N PHE A 36 21.20 -13.33 2.46
CA PHE A 36 19.77 -13.17 2.67
C PHE A 36 19.34 -14.00 3.89
N ARG A 37 18.58 -13.36 4.77
CA ARG A 37 18.08 -13.95 6.01
C ARG A 37 16.58 -14.04 5.94
N VAL A 38 16.05 -15.25 6.10
CA VAL A 38 14.61 -15.50 6.19
C VAL A 38 14.30 -15.80 7.65
N GLU A 39 13.50 -14.95 8.28
CA GLU A 39 13.12 -15.09 9.69
C GLU A 39 11.74 -15.70 9.85
N GLY A 40 11.56 -16.47 10.93
CA GLY A 40 10.27 -16.95 11.38
C GLY A 40 9.71 -18.14 10.59
N PHE A 41 8.39 -18.16 10.39
CA PHE A 41 7.67 -19.28 9.77
C PHE A 41 8.11 -19.56 8.34
N LEU A 42 8.59 -18.54 7.62
CA LEU A 42 9.03 -18.61 6.22
C LEU A 42 10.27 -19.50 5.99
N GLY A 43 10.92 -19.93 7.05
CA GLY A 43 12.02 -20.87 6.98
C GLY A 43 11.63 -22.35 6.83
N TYR A 44 10.38 -22.72 7.13
CA TYR A 44 9.94 -24.11 7.02
C TYR A 44 10.05 -24.68 5.59
N PRO A 45 9.64 -23.98 4.52
CA PRO A 45 9.84 -24.44 3.15
C PRO A 45 11.30 -24.71 2.78
N LEU A 46 12.20 -23.89 3.31
CA LEU A 46 13.64 -24.07 3.12
C LEU A 46 14.12 -25.34 3.81
N ARG A 47 13.62 -25.64 5.00
CA ARG A 47 13.88 -26.92 5.66
C ARG A 47 13.39 -28.10 4.82
N VAL A 48 12.17 -28.01 4.25
CA VAL A 48 11.61 -29.08 3.39
C VAL A 48 12.50 -29.32 2.17
N LEU A 49 13.01 -28.26 1.53
CA LEU A 49 13.95 -28.37 0.40
C LEU A 49 15.29 -28.97 0.82
N VAL A 50 15.84 -28.52 1.95
CA VAL A 50 17.09 -29.06 2.49
C VAL A 50 16.94 -30.55 2.76
N GLU A 51 15.89 -30.99 3.47
CA GLU A 51 15.68 -32.42 3.74
C GLU A 51 15.43 -33.23 2.47
N LYS A 52 14.72 -32.68 1.48
CA LYS A 52 14.45 -33.38 0.21
C LYS A 52 15.72 -33.66 -0.60
N PHE A 53 16.67 -32.73 -0.60
CA PHE A 53 17.89 -32.84 -1.38
C PHE A 53 19.13 -33.16 -0.54
N LYS A 54 18.95 -33.41 0.76
CA LYS A 54 20.01 -33.86 1.65
C LYS A 54 20.32 -35.32 1.35
N ASP A 55 21.28 -35.54 0.46
CA ASP A 55 21.95 -36.82 0.32
C ASP A 55 23.23 -36.87 1.18
N SER A 56 23.87 -38.04 1.20
CA SER A 56 25.11 -38.29 1.93
C SER A 56 26.33 -37.51 1.39
N SER A 57 26.21 -36.78 0.27
CA SER A 57 27.30 -35.99 -0.33
C SER A 57 27.36 -34.55 0.17
N ILE A 58 26.37 -34.11 0.96
CA ILE A 58 26.31 -32.75 1.50
C ILE A 58 27.14 -32.64 2.78
N HIS A 59 28.18 -31.81 2.72
CA HIS A 59 28.97 -31.47 3.90
C HIS A 59 28.15 -30.65 4.90
N MET A 60 28.33 -30.95 6.18
CA MET A 60 27.61 -30.34 7.28
C MET A 60 28.59 -29.87 8.35
N TYR A 61 28.37 -28.67 8.90
CA TYR A 61 29.14 -28.16 10.04
C TYR A 61 28.28 -27.36 11.00
N LYS A 62 28.74 -27.23 12.25
CA LYS A 62 28.08 -26.41 13.28
C LYS A 62 28.87 -25.14 13.51
N TYR A 63 28.20 -23.99 13.51
CA TYR A 63 28.81 -22.70 13.82
C TYR A 63 27.79 -21.77 14.48
N GLY A 64 28.18 -21.05 15.54
CA GLY A 64 27.30 -20.10 16.23
C GLY A 64 26.01 -20.70 16.81
N GLY A 65 25.96 -22.01 17.07
CA GLY A 65 24.74 -22.74 17.50
C GLY A 65 23.75 -23.01 16.36
N ARG A 66 24.20 -22.93 15.11
CA ARG A 66 23.43 -23.29 13.90
C ARG A 66 24.06 -24.51 13.23
N GLN A 67 23.26 -25.21 12.45
CA GLN A 67 23.71 -26.31 11.59
C GLN A 67 23.68 -25.83 10.15
N TYR A 68 24.85 -25.81 9.52
CA TYR A 68 25.02 -25.40 8.13
C TYR A 68 25.14 -26.62 7.23
N TYR A 69 24.44 -26.56 6.11
CA TYR A 69 24.52 -27.51 5.00
C TYR A 69 25.20 -26.84 3.81
N ILE A 70 26.16 -27.52 3.19
CA ILE A 70 26.90 -27.02 2.04
C ILE A 70 26.37 -27.70 0.79
N PHE A 71 25.72 -26.92 -0.06
CA PHE A 71 25.21 -27.36 -1.35
C PHE A 71 26.11 -26.88 -2.50
N PRO A 72 26.17 -27.65 -3.61
CA PRO A 72 26.75 -27.15 -4.86
C PRO A 72 26.05 -25.87 -5.34
N GLU A 73 26.77 -25.05 -6.11
CA GLU A 73 26.27 -23.78 -6.66
C GLU A 73 24.91 -23.87 -7.34
N LYS A 74 24.62 -24.98 -8.02
CA LYS A 74 23.33 -25.22 -8.71
C LYS A 74 22.11 -25.07 -7.80
N PHE A 75 22.26 -25.23 -6.48
CA PHE A 75 21.18 -25.05 -5.51
C PHE A 75 20.89 -23.58 -5.16
N TYR A 76 21.78 -22.66 -5.52
CA TYR A 76 21.59 -21.24 -5.24
C TYR A 76 20.33 -20.67 -5.91
N SER A 77 20.11 -21.01 -7.19
CA SER A 77 18.92 -20.62 -7.94
C SER A 77 17.63 -21.17 -7.30
N LEU A 78 17.69 -22.38 -6.75
CA LEU A 78 16.59 -23.00 -6.01
C LEU A 78 16.22 -22.20 -4.76
N PHE A 79 17.21 -21.86 -3.93
CA PHE A 79 16.98 -21.11 -2.68
C PHE A 79 16.54 -19.66 -2.91
N ILE A 80 17.00 -19.02 -3.98
CA ILE A 80 16.47 -17.70 -4.39
C ILE A 80 15.03 -17.83 -4.86
N SER A 81 14.74 -18.81 -5.72
CA SER A 81 13.41 -18.98 -6.31
C SER A 81 12.36 -19.27 -5.24
N ILE A 82 12.65 -20.16 -4.30
CA ILE A 82 11.72 -20.44 -3.20
C ILE A 82 11.49 -19.23 -2.30
N SER A 83 12.54 -18.45 -2.01
CA SER A 83 12.42 -17.22 -1.22
C SER A 83 11.56 -16.18 -1.96
N LYS A 84 11.75 -16.02 -3.27
CA LYS A 84 10.92 -15.16 -4.10
C LYS A 84 9.46 -15.63 -4.10
N LEU A 85 9.20 -16.93 -4.27
CA LEU A 85 7.85 -17.49 -4.23
C LEU A 85 7.17 -17.22 -2.89
N ILE A 86 7.89 -17.42 -1.78
CA ILE A 86 7.42 -17.10 -0.43
C ILE A 86 6.92 -15.65 -0.34
N TYR A 87 7.73 -14.68 -0.76
CA TYR A 87 7.33 -13.27 -0.69
C TYR A 87 6.16 -12.94 -1.62
N THR A 88 6.09 -13.57 -2.79
CA THR A 88 4.97 -13.40 -3.72
C THR A 88 3.66 -13.98 -3.14
N LEU A 89 3.73 -15.15 -2.51
CA LEU A 89 2.59 -15.78 -1.86
C LEU A 89 2.15 -15.02 -0.61
N ASP A 90 3.07 -14.44 0.16
CA ASP A 90 2.74 -13.59 1.30
C ASP A 90 1.87 -12.39 0.88
N LYS A 91 2.24 -11.73 -0.24
CA LYS A 91 1.42 -10.66 -0.84
C LYS A 91 0.05 -11.16 -1.29
N TYR A 92 -0.02 -12.36 -1.86
CA TYR A 92 -1.26 -12.92 -2.40
C TYR A 92 -2.23 -13.41 -1.32
N TYR A 93 -1.72 -14.12 -0.32
CA TYR A 93 -2.50 -14.75 0.76
C TYR A 93 -2.60 -13.88 2.02
N ARG A 94 -1.98 -12.69 2.05
CA ARG A 94 -2.05 -11.73 3.16
C ARG A 94 -1.60 -12.33 4.49
N LYS A 95 -0.42 -12.94 4.50
CA LYS A 95 0.18 -13.60 5.68
C LYS A 95 -0.57 -14.82 6.20
N ASP A 96 -1.48 -15.42 5.42
CA ASP A 96 -2.08 -16.72 5.74
C ASP A 96 -1.03 -17.83 5.55
N VAL A 97 -0.37 -18.16 6.65
CA VAL A 97 0.80 -19.05 6.73
C VAL A 97 0.47 -20.46 6.22
N GLU A 98 -0.69 -20.99 6.58
CA GLU A 98 -1.12 -22.34 6.22
C GLU A 98 -1.30 -22.46 4.71
N LYS A 99 -1.96 -21.47 4.09
CA LYS A 99 -2.13 -21.43 2.63
C LYS A 99 -0.79 -21.31 1.91
N ILE A 100 0.13 -20.48 2.42
CA ILE A 100 1.47 -20.32 1.85
C ILE A 100 2.21 -21.66 1.88
N PHE A 101 2.20 -22.37 3.01
CA PHE A 101 2.87 -23.67 3.12
C PHE A 101 2.25 -24.75 2.25
N ASN A 102 0.93 -24.90 2.28
CA ASN A 102 0.24 -25.88 1.44
C ASN A 102 0.47 -25.60 -0.04
N HIS A 103 0.63 -24.34 -0.42
CA HIS A 103 0.99 -23.97 -1.78
C HIS A 103 2.42 -24.41 -2.11
N ILE A 104 3.39 -24.05 -1.28
CA ILE A 104 4.80 -24.37 -1.53
C ILE A 104 5.06 -25.88 -1.52
N ASP A 105 4.49 -26.61 -0.57
CA ASP A 105 4.63 -28.06 -0.45
C ASP A 105 4.13 -28.78 -1.72
N ARG A 106 3.02 -28.33 -2.31
CA ARG A 106 2.53 -28.86 -3.60
C ARG A 106 3.55 -28.66 -4.72
N VAL A 107 4.24 -27.53 -4.78
CA VAL A 107 5.26 -27.27 -5.80
C VAL A 107 6.49 -28.15 -5.57
N ILE A 108 6.98 -28.22 -4.33
CA ILE A 108 8.18 -29.00 -3.97
C ILE A 108 7.96 -30.51 -4.18
N LYS A 109 6.75 -31.01 -3.94
CA LYS A 109 6.40 -32.43 -4.16
C LYS A 109 6.55 -32.86 -5.61
N LEU A 110 6.36 -31.95 -6.57
CA LEU A 110 6.50 -32.23 -8.00
C LEU A 110 7.95 -32.25 -8.48
N CYS A 111 8.88 -31.74 -7.68
CA CYS A 111 10.30 -31.70 -8.02
C CYS A 111 10.96 -33.09 -7.90
N ARG A 112 11.68 -33.53 -8.93
CA ARG A 112 12.54 -34.74 -8.88
C ARG A 112 14.01 -34.41 -8.73
N ASP A 113 14.46 -33.36 -9.41
CA ASP A 113 15.81 -32.81 -9.35
C ASP A 113 15.78 -31.29 -9.15
N VAL A 114 16.96 -30.69 -9.00
CA VAL A 114 17.13 -29.26 -8.71
C VAL A 114 16.59 -28.40 -9.86
N ASP A 115 16.92 -28.75 -11.12
CA ASP A 115 16.59 -27.95 -12.29
C ASP A 115 15.07 -27.96 -12.55
N GLN A 116 14.44 -29.13 -12.42
CA GLN A 116 12.98 -29.25 -12.45
C GLN A 116 12.33 -28.41 -11.35
N CYS A 117 12.93 -28.38 -10.16
CA CYS A 117 12.37 -27.61 -9.04
C CYS A 117 12.47 -26.11 -9.26
N VAL A 118 13.61 -25.62 -9.75
CA VAL A 118 13.79 -24.21 -10.11
C VAL A 118 12.76 -23.81 -11.16
N ASN A 119 12.61 -24.60 -12.22
CA ASN A 119 11.64 -24.31 -13.28
C ASN A 119 10.19 -24.32 -12.78
N ALA A 120 9.83 -25.27 -11.91
CA ALA A 120 8.50 -25.33 -11.29
C ALA A 120 8.23 -24.10 -10.41
N LEU A 121 9.20 -23.68 -9.60
CA LEU A 121 9.09 -22.48 -8.76
C LEU A 121 8.97 -21.21 -9.60
N LEU A 122 9.78 -21.05 -10.64
CA LEU A 122 9.70 -19.88 -11.54
C LEU A 122 8.35 -19.79 -12.25
N LYS A 123 7.82 -20.93 -12.72
CA LYS A 123 6.49 -21.01 -13.31
C LYS A 123 5.41 -20.58 -12.31
N GLU A 124 5.48 -21.07 -11.07
CA GLU A 124 4.52 -20.72 -10.03
C GLU A 124 4.62 -19.24 -9.63
N ILE A 125 5.84 -18.70 -9.49
CA ILE A 125 6.07 -17.27 -9.22
C ILE A 125 5.37 -16.43 -10.28
N SER A 126 5.57 -16.74 -11.57
CA SER A 126 4.95 -16.01 -12.68
C SER A 126 3.42 -16.11 -12.65
N ALA A 127 2.88 -17.30 -12.33
CA ALA A 127 1.45 -17.53 -12.20
C ALA A 127 0.84 -16.69 -11.06
N VAL A 128 1.45 -16.71 -9.87
CA VAL A 128 0.98 -15.94 -8.71
C VAL A 128 1.17 -14.44 -8.93
N GLU A 129 2.28 -13.98 -9.52
CA GLU A 129 2.49 -12.57 -9.91
C GLU A 129 1.36 -12.10 -10.85
N THR A 130 1.00 -12.92 -11.85
CA THR A 130 -0.12 -12.63 -12.75
C THR A 130 -1.45 -12.52 -11.99
N LEU A 131 -1.70 -13.41 -11.03
CA LEU A 131 -2.91 -13.35 -10.20
C LEU A 131 -2.92 -12.09 -9.30
N CYS A 132 -1.78 -11.70 -8.74
CA CYS A 132 -1.63 -10.46 -7.98
C CYS A 132 -1.94 -9.24 -8.85
N ILE A 133 -1.38 -9.16 -10.07
CA ILE A 133 -1.66 -8.07 -11.03
C ILE A 133 -3.15 -8.04 -11.36
N LYS A 134 -3.77 -9.19 -11.67
CA LYS A 134 -5.22 -9.27 -11.94
C LYS A 134 -6.05 -8.78 -10.76
N ARG A 135 -5.69 -9.14 -9.52
CA ARG A 135 -6.37 -8.66 -8.30
C ARG A 135 -6.22 -7.16 -8.11
N VAL A 136 -5.01 -6.63 -8.27
CA VAL A 136 -4.76 -5.19 -8.19
C VAL A 136 -5.59 -4.45 -9.24
N MET A 137 -5.58 -4.89 -10.50
CA MET A 137 -6.36 -4.26 -11.56
C MET A 137 -7.87 -4.36 -11.34
N ARG A 138 -8.38 -5.48 -10.81
CA ARG A 138 -9.78 -5.59 -10.39
C ARG A 138 -10.12 -4.61 -9.26
N GLY A 139 -9.22 -4.46 -8.28
CA GLY A 139 -9.36 -3.48 -7.21
C GLY A 139 -9.39 -2.05 -7.73
N ARG A 140 -8.45 -1.69 -8.61
CA ARG A 140 -8.40 -0.37 -9.27
C ARG A 140 -9.68 -0.08 -10.05
N ARG A 141 -10.15 -1.05 -10.85
CA ARG A 141 -11.43 -0.97 -11.57
C ARG A 141 -12.61 -0.77 -10.64
N GLY A 142 -12.74 -1.62 -9.62
CA GLY A 142 -13.84 -1.52 -8.66
C GLY A 142 -13.86 -0.18 -7.92
N LEU A 143 -12.68 0.34 -7.56
CA LEU A 143 -12.56 1.65 -6.93
C LEU A 143 -12.91 2.80 -7.90
N THR A 144 -12.46 2.72 -9.15
CA THR A 144 -12.81 3.69 -10.20
C THR A 144 -14.32 3.73 -10.44
N THR A 145 -14.94 2.56 -10.66
CA THR A 145 -16.39 2.46 -10.85
C THR A 145 -17.19 2.96 -9.65
N ARG A 146 -16.69 2.73 -8.43
CA ARG A 146 -17.31 3.28 -7.22
C ARG A 146 -17.32 4.82 -7.26
N PHE A 147 -16.18 5.43 -7.56
CA PHE A 147 -16.05 6.89 -7.59
C PHE A 147 -16.82 7.53 -8.75
N GLU A 148 -16.85 6.89 -9.92
CA GLU A 148 -17.69 7.32 -11.04
C GLU A 148 -19.17 7.33 -10.65
N ARG A 149 -19.65 6.26 -9.98
CA ARG A 149 -21.03 6.19 -9.46
C ARG A 149 -21.31 7.22 -8.37
N GLY A 150 -20.34 7.46 -7.48
CA GLY A 150 -20.45 8.51 -6.47
C GLY A 150 -20.64 9.88 -7.11
N MET A 151 -19.84 10.18 -8.13
CA MET A 151 -19.88 11.43 -8.87
C MET A 151 -21.20 11.61 -9.61
N GLU A 152 -21.66 10.56 -10.28
CA GLU A 152 -22.96 10.56 -10.98
C GLU A 152 -24.12 10.78 -10.01
N ARG A 153 -24.16 10.03 -8.91
CA ARG A 153 -25.20 10.13 -7.88
C ARG A 153 -25.25 11.52 -7.24
N CYS A 154 -24.10 12.17 -7.08
CA CYS A 154 -23.99 13.47 -6.45
C CYS A 154 -23.97 14.64 -7.44
N ARG A 155 -24.19 14.38 -8.74
CA ARG A 155 -24.08 15.38 -9.80
C ARG A 155 -24.95 16.61 -9.53
N ASP A 156 -26.24 16.41 -9.19
CA ASP A 156 -27.16 17.52 -8.93
C ASP A 156 -26.70 18.40 -7.75
N VAL A 157 -26.14 17.78 -6.71
CA VAL A 157 -25.61 18.51 -5.54
C VAL A 157 -24.37 19.30 -5.94
N VAL A 158 -23.48 18.71 -6.74
CA VAL A 158 -22.28 19.37 -7.26
C VAL A 158 -22.66 20.54 -8.16
N GLU A 159 -23.54 20.34 -9.14
CA GLU A 159 -23.98 21.39 -10.07
C GLU A 159 -24.65 22.56 -9.35
N ARG A 160 -25.43 22.26 -8.30
CA ARG A 160 -26.16 23.29 -7.55
C ARG A 160 -25.29 24.07 -6.57
N PHE A 161 -24.37 23.40 -5.87
CA PHE A 161 -23.66 24.01 -4.72
C PHE A 161 -22.15 24.15 -4.93
N PHE A 162 -21.54 23.34 -5.79
CA PHE A 162 -20.10 23.28 -6.01
C PHE A 162 -19.73 23.14 -7.50
N PRO A 163 -20.25 24.01 -8.39
CA PRO A 163 -20.09 23.84 -9.84
C PRO A 163 -18.62 23.85 -10.27
N ASP A 164 -17.75 24.58 -9.56
CA ASP A 164 -16.31 24.61 -9.83
C ASP A 164 -15.65 23.23 -9.69
N LEU A 165 -16.24 22.25 -8.99
CA LEU A 165 -15.66 20.89 -8.96
C LEU A 165 -15.69 20.19 -10.32
N LEU A 166 -16.61 20.60 -11.21
CA LEU A 166 -16.67 20.05 -12.57
C LEU A 166 -15.55 20.58 -13.45
N ASN A 167 -15.03 21.77 -13.13
CA ASN A 167 -13.92 22.41 -13.82
C ASN A 167 -13.12 23.28 -12.84
N PRO A 168 -12.29 22.67 -11.97
CA PRO A 168 -11.64 23.40 -10.90
C PRO A 168 -10.62 24.37 -11.47
N TYR A 169 -10.52 25.55 -10.88
CA TYR A 169 -9.45 26.49 -11.19
C TYR A 169 -8.11 25.87 -10.82
N ILE A 170 -7.13 25.91 -11.73
CA ILE A 170 -5.84 25.27 -11.50
C ILE A 170 -4.77 26.35 -11.31
N TYR A 171 -4.15 26.36 -10.13
CA TYR A 171 -2.94 27.14 -9.87
C TYR A 171 -1.73 26.22 -9.92
N ARG A 172 -0.74 26.59 -10.74
CA ARG A 172 0.53 25.86 -10.86
C ARG A 172 1.63 26.61 -10.12
N TYR A 173 2.39 25.90 -9.30
CA TYR A 173 3.54 26.46 -8.56
C TYR A 173 4.85 25.78 -8.94
N GLU A 174 5.96 26.51 -8.96
CA GLU A 174 7.29 26.01 -9.32
C GLU A 174 8.10 25.51 -8.12
N GLY A 175 7.68 25.84 -6.90
CA GLY A 175 8.27 25.35 -5.66
C GLY A 175 7.42 25.61 -4.42
N PHE A 176 7.79 24.97 -3.30
CA PHE A 176 7.04 25.07 -2.05
C PHE A 176 7.03 26.47 -1.43
N GLU A 177 8.03 27.31 -1.74
CA GLU A 177 8.07 28.71 -1.29
C GLU A 177 6.97 29.55 -1.93
N GLU A 178 6.78 29.40 -3.24
CA GLU A 178 5.72 30.07 -3.99
C GLU A 178 4.33 29.61 -3.52
N LEU A 179 4.17 28.30 -3.27
CA LEU A 179 2.96 27.75 -2.68
C LEU A 179 2.71 28.34 -1.29
N GLU A 180 3.73 28.41 -0.43
CA GLU A 180 3.60 28.96 0.92
C GLU A 180 3.24 30.45 0.87
N GLU A 181 3.83 31.22 -0.02
CA GLU A 181 3.49 32.64 -0.22
C GLU A 181 2.05 32.82 -0.72
N PHE A 182 1.62 32.01 -1.68
CA PHE A 182 0.22 31.95 -2.10
C PHE A 182 -0.66 31.68 -0.88
N MET A 183 -0.44 30.58 -0.16
CA MET A 183 -1.28 30.21 0.99
C MET A 183 -1.26 31.26 2.11
N ARG A 184 -0.13 31.94 2.33
CA ARG A 184 0.01 33.00 3.33
C ARG A 184 -0.87 34.19 3.01
N ARG A 185 -0.96 34.59 1.73
CA ARG A 185 -1.86 35.67 1.28
C ARG A 185 -3.34 35.36 1.55
N PHE A 186 -3.73 34.09 1.48
CA PHE A 186 -5.13 33.69 1.65
C PHE A 186 -5.52 33.28 3.08
N PHE A 187 -4.61 32.67 3.85
CA PHE A 187 -4.94 32.01 5.11
C PHE A 187 -3.97 32.33 6.27
N GLY A 188 -2.91 33.12 6.01
CA GLY A 188 -1.90 33.47 7.00
C GLY A 188 -0.84 32.38 7.28
N ASP A 189 0.17 32.73 8.07
CA ASP A 189 1.41 31.94 8.22
C ASP A 189 1.25 30.55 8.80
N ARG A 190 0.36 30.41 9.80
CA ARG A 190 0.17 29.12 10.48
C ARG A 190 -0.46 28.09 9.55
N VAL A 191 -1.44 28.53 8.78
CA VAL A 191 -2.15 27.69 7.82
C VAL A 191 -1.23 27.37 6.64
N ALA A 192 -0.54 28.37 6.08
CA ALA A 192 0.42 28.19 4.99
C ALA A 192 1.49 27.12 5.28
N ARG A 193 2.12 27.17 6.47
CA ARG A 193 3.12 26.17 6.87
C ARG A 193 2.55 24.76 7.00
N SER A 194 1.30 24.64 7.43
CA SER A 194 0.63 23.33 7.54
C SER A 194 0.33 22.75 6.16
N TYR A 195 -0.15 23.58 5.23
CA TYR A 195 -0.40 23.18 3.85
C TYR A 195 0.87 22.83 3.09
N ARG A 196 1.98 23.54 3.31
CA ARG A 196 3.27 23.19 2.73
C ARG A 196 3.70 21.76 3.09
N ARG A 197 3.66 21.40 4.37
CA ARG A 197 3.98 20.03 4.82
C ARG A 197 3.06 18.99 4.20
N PHE A 198 1.78 19.32 4.05
CA PHE A 198 0.82 18.45 3.39
C PHE A 198 1.14 18.27 1.90
N ALA A 199 1.48 19.36 1.19
CA ALA A 199 1.86 19.34 -0.22
C ALA A 199 3.19 18.63 -0.49
N GLU A 200 4.14 18.63 0.47
CA GLU A 200 5.38 17.85 0.37
C GLU A 200 5.10 16.33 0.32
N ILE A 201 3.99 15.89 0.91
CA ILE A 201 3.60 14.47 1.01
C ILE A 201 2.60 14.10 -0.10
N HIS A 202 1.73 15.04 -0.47
CA HIS A 202 0.60 14.81 -1.35
C HIS A 202 0.65 15.75 -2.54
N SER A 203 0.30 15.24 -3.71
CA SER A 203 0.09 16.10 -4.87
C SER A 203 -1.17 15.70 -5.60
N PRO A 204 -1.82 16.66 -6.30
CA PRO A 204 -2.08 18.08 -6.00
C PRO A 204 -2.97 18.28 -4.74
N ILE A 205 -3.35 19.53 -4.38
CA ILE A 205 -4.21 19.84 -3.20
C ILE A 205 -5.37 20.77 -3.55
N LEU A 206 -6.51 20.63 -2.88
CA LEU A 206 -7.67 21.51 -3.07
C LEU A 206 -7.73 22.59 -1.98
N VAL A 207 -8.14 23.80 -2.34
CA VAL A 207 -8.43 24.88 -1.39
C VAL A 207 -9.75 25.54 -1.73
N ALA A 208 -10.48 25.97 -0.70
CA ALA A 208 -11.75 26.67 -0.83
C ALA A 208 -11.71 27.94 0.04
N ARG A 209 -12.14 29.06 -0.55
CA ARG A 209 -12.43 30.30 0.17
C ARG A 209 -13.65 30.97 -0.44
N ASP A 210 -13.47 31.60 -1.59
CA ASP A 210 -14.54 32.22 -2.40
C ASP A 210 -14.83 31.41 -3.69
N GLY A 211 -14.03 30.36 -3.93
CA GLY A 211 -14.12 29.43 -5.04
C GLY A 211 -13.19 28.25 -4.79
N ILE A 212 -13.30 27.21 -5.62
CA ILE A 212 -12.51 25.98 -5.47
C ILE A 212 -11.29 26.02 -6.40
N ILE A 213 -10.08 25.94 -5.81
CA ILE A 213 -8.82 25.99 -6.54
C ILE A 213 -8.02 24.72 -6.27
N LEU A 214 -7.55 24.08 -7.33
CA LEU A 214 -6.59 22.99 -7.32
C LEU A 214 -5.16 23.56 -7.45
N LEU A 215 -4.33 23.34 -6.43
CA LEU A 215 -2.92 23.73 -6.44
C LEU A 215 -2.07 22.51 -6.83
N THR A 216 -1.24 22.66 -7.86
CA THR A 216 -0.39 21.58 -8.37
C THR A 216 1.02 22.08 -8.69
N GLU A 217 2.02 21.22 -8.58
CA GLU A 217 3.36 21.54 -9.07
C GLU A 217 3.35 21.68 -10.59
N ASN A 218 4.12 22.64 -11.10
CA ASN A 218 4.19 22.94 -12.53
C ASN A 218 4.70 21.75 -13.37
N ARG A 219 5.48 20.86 -12.75
CA ARG A 219 6.06 19.67 -13.37
C ARG A 219 5.10 18.48 -13.45
N GLN A 220 3.94 18.55 -12.81
CA GLN A 220 3.02 17.41 -12.76
C GLN A 220 2.05 17.41 -13.95
N PRO A 221 1.92 16.28 -14.66
CA PRO A 221 0.90 16.12 -15.69
C PRO A 221 -0.49 16.15 -15.06
N LEU A 222 -1.36 17.06 -15.48
CA LEU A 222 -2.71 17.18 -14.93
C LEU A 222 -3.58 15.95 -15.21
N ASP A 223 -3.35 15.28 -16.33
CA ASP A 223 -3.99 14.04 -16.74
C ASP A 223 -3.66 12.83 -15.84
N SER A 224 -2.62 12.95 -15.01
CA SER A 224 -2.28 11.94 -13.99
C SER A 224 -3.10 12.07 -12.70
N PHE A 225 -3.93 13.12 -12.58
CA PHE A 225 -4.74 13.37 -11.39
C PHE A 225 -6.21 13.57 -11.73
N SER A 226 -7.11 13.14 -10.84
CA SER A 226 -8.54 13.39 -10.96
C SER A 226 -9.18 13.63 -9.61
N ILE A 227 -10.27 14.40 -9.59
CA ILE A 227 -11.10 14.60 -8.40
C ILE A 227 -12.42 13.89 -8.64
N TYR A 228 -12.84 13.10 -7.66
CA TYR A 228 -14.16 12.47 -7.64
C TYR A 228 -14.94 12.92 -6.41
N VAL A 229 -16.26 12.93 -6.52
CA VAL A 229 -17.16 12.99 -5.37
C VAL A 229 -17.59 11.57 -5.05
N ASP A 230 -17.21 11.02 -3.88
CA ASP A 230 -17.61 9.66 -3.50
C ASP A 230 -19.00 9.65 -2.85
N ASP A 231 -19.37 10.71 -2.14
CA ASP A 231 -20.66 10.81 -1.45
C ASP A 231 -21.05 12.26 -1.19
N CYS A 232 -22.34 12.50 -0.93
CA CYS A 232 -22.90 13.84 -0.68
C CYS A 232 -24.07 13.77 0.30
N SER A 233 -24.32 14.87 0.98
CA SER A 233 -25.48 15.05 1.87
C SER A 233 -25.94 16.50 1.81
N VAL A 234 -27.27 16.70 1.85
CA VAL A 234 -27.88 18.03 1.87
C VAL A 234 -28.89 18.06 3.01
N THR A 235 -28.78 19.06 3.86
CA THR A 235 -29.69 19.34 4.96
C THR A 235 -30.29 20.74 4.80
N SER A 236 -31.12 21.17 5.75
CA SER A 236 -31.61 22.54 5.83
C SER A 236 -30.50 23.57 6.07
N SER A 237 -29.39 23.16 6.71
CA SER A 237 -28.34 24.06 7.17
C SER A 237 -27.07 24.01 6.31
N TYR A 238 -26.78 22.87 5.66
CA TYR A 238 -25.56 22.71 4.87
C TYR A 238 -25.76 21.77 3.69
N ALA A 239 -24.93 21.96 2.66
CA ALA A 239 -24.65 20.92 1.67
C ALA A 239 -23.18 20.50 1.81
N ILE A 240 -22.92 19.20 1.81
CA ILE A 240 -21.57 18.64 1.91
C ILE A 240 -21.35 17.60 0.82
N VAL A 241 -20.13 17.59 0.29
CA VAL A 241 -19.62 16.57 -0.62
C VAL A 241 -18.31 16.03 -0.10
N LYS A 242 -18.14 14.71 -0.18
CA LYS A 242 -16.90 14.02 0.14
C LYS A 242 -16.10 13.86 -1.14
N ILE A 243 -15.05 14.65 -1.27
CA ILE A 243 -14.17 14.71 -2.42
C ILE A 243 -12.92 13.87 -2.21
N VAL A 244 -12.46 13.27 -3.31
CA VAL A 244 -11.32 12.36 -3.34
C VAL A 244 -10.38 12.79 -4.46
N GLY A 245 -9.17 13.20 -4.09
CA GLY A 245 -8.09 13.38 -5.04
C GLY A 245 -7.38 12.05 -5.30
N VAL A 246 -7.33 11.63 -6.56
CA VAL A 246 -6.72 10.36 -6.97
C VAL A 246 -5.65 10.54 -8.03
N GLU A 247 -4.62 9.73 -7.92
CA GLU A 247 -3.67 9.49 -9.00
C GLU A 247 -4.24 8.45 -9.95
N MET A 248 -4.20 8.75 -11.25
CA MET A 248 -4.68 7.90 -12.32
C MET A 248 -3.49 7.21 -13.00
N LEU A 249 -3.69 5.94 -13.36
CA LEU A 249 -2.74 5.18 -14.17
C LEU A 249 -3.50 4.34 -15.19
N ASN A 250 -3.25 4.59 -16.47
CA ASN A 250 -3.92 3.92 -17.60
C ASN A 250 -5.46 3.98 -17.51
N GLY A 251 -6.01 5.15 -17.13
CA GLY A 251 -7.46 5.37 -17.03
C GLY A 251 -8.12 4.75 -15.79
N TYR A 252 -7.36 4.22 -14.84
CA TYR A 252 -7.89 3.70 -13.58
C TYR A 252 -7.27 4.39 -12.38
N VAL A 253 -8.03 4.46 -11.29
CA VAL A 253 -7.52 4.91 -9.98
C VAL A 253 -6.35 4.03 -9.57
N ASN A 254 -5.16 4.64 -9.45
CA ASN A 254 -3.95 4.01 -8.96
C ASN A 254 -3.87 4.10 -7.44
N ARG A 255 -4.04 5.32 -6.92
CA ARG A 255 -3.86 5.65 -5.51
C ARG A 255 -4.72 6.84 -5.11
N VAL A 256 -5.31 6.78 -3.93
CA VAL A 256 -5.91 7.96 -3.28
C VAL A 256 -4.79 8.83 -2.72
N LYS A 257 -4.72 10.08 -3.16
CA LYS A 257 -3.72 11.06 -2.70
C LYS A 257 -4.20 11.74 -1.43
N TRP A 258 -5.45 12.21 -1.43
CA TRP A 258 -6.06 12.88 -0.30
C TRP A 258 -7.57 12.72 -0.35
N VAL A 259 -8.20 12.95 0.80
CA VAL A 259 -9.66 12.95 0.96
C VAL A 259 -10.02 14.20 1.73
N ALA A 260 -11.11 14.84 1.34
CA ALA A 260 -11.63 15.99 2.06
C ALA A 260 -13.15 16.01 2.06
N LEU A 261 -13.71 16.71 3.04
CA LEU A 261 -15.08 17.15 3.09
C LEU A 261 -15.11 18.61 2.63
N LEU A 262 -15.78 18.87 1.52
CA LEU A 262 -16.10 20.21 1.08
C LEU A 262 -17.56 20.47 1.41
N GLY A 263 -17.83 21.57 2.11
CA GLY A 263 -19.18 21.95 2.47
C GLY A 263 -19.45 23.41 2.24
N ILE A 264 -20.74 23.73 2.18
CA ILE A 264 -21.26 25.09 2.20
C ILE A 264 -22.30 25.19 3.30
N ASP A 265 -22.15 26.19 4.15
CA ASP A 265 -23.20 26.60 5.08
C ASP A 265 -24.25 27.39 4.29
N LEU A 266 -25.50 26.93 4.31
CA LEU A 266 -26.57 27.50 3.50
C LEU A 266 -27.07 28.84 4.03
N TYR A 267 -26.82 29.16 5.29
CA TYR A 267 -27.18 30.42 5.93
C TYR A 267 -26.13 31.50 5.65
N THR A 268 -24.87 31.21 5.93
CA THR A 268 -23.76 32.17 5.76
C THR A 268 -23.17 32.19 4.35
N LYS A 269 -23.50 31.18 3.52
CA LYS A 269 -22.91 30.95 2.19
C LYS A 269 -21.39 30.74 2.21
N GLN A 270 -20.83 30.38 3.36
CA GLN A 270 -19.40 30.15 3.50
C GLN A 270 -19.04 28.72 3.10
N LEU A 271 -18.01 28.60 2.25
CA LEU A 271 -17.38 27.33 1.94
C LEU A 271 -16.42 26.93 3.06
N PHE A 272 -16.37 25.64 3.35
CA PHE A 272 -15.39 25.05 4.24
C PHE A 272 -14.81 23.78 3.65
N LEU A 273 -13.53 23.52 3.92
CA LEU A 273 -12.81 22.36 3.44
C LEU A 273 -12.03 21.72 4.59
N HIS A 274 -12.30 20.45 4.86
CA HIS A 274 -11.60 19.68 5.89
C HIS A 274 -11.00 18.42 5.30
N TYR A 275 -9.69 18.24 5.43
CA TYR A 275 -9.01 17.00 5.05
C TYR A 275 -9.28 15.91 6.09
N VAL A 276 -9.58 14.70 5.63
CA VAL A 276 -9.98 13.57 6.47
C VAL A 276 -9.13 12.32 6.18
N SER A 277 -9.13 11.37 7.12
CA SER A 277 -8.39 10.11 6.96
C SER A 277 -8.90 9.27 5.77
N PRO A 278 -8.01 8.64 4.97
CA PRO A 278 -8.42 7.74 3.89
C PRO A 278 -9.27 6.55 4.34
N THR A 279 -9.27 6.15 5.60
CA THR A 279 -10.14 5.06 6.10
C THR A 279 -11.62 5.42 6.05
N LEU A 280 -11.95 6.69 6.24
CA LEU A 280 -13.33 7.19 6.20
C LEU A 280 -13.90 7.28 4.78
N ILE A 281 -13.02 7.29 3.77
CA ILE A 281 -13.42 7.32 2.36
C ILE A 281 -14.44 6.23 2.05
N LEU A 282 -14.32 5.05 2.65
CA LEU A 282 -15.13 3.89 2.26
C LEU A 282 -16.55 3.92 2.82
N ARG A 283 -16.86 4.84 3.74
CA ARG A 283 -18.12 4.85 4.49
C ARG A 283 -19.15 5.80 3.89
N ARG A 284 -19.35 7.01 4.43
CA ARG A 284 -20.34 8.01 3.95
C ARG A 284 -19.93 9.44 4.34
N ALA A 285 -20.46 10.47 3.66
CA ALA A 285 -20.15 11.88 3.93
C ALA A 285 -20.49 12.29 5.37
N GLU A 286 -21.63 11.83 5.89
CA GLU A 286 -22.07 12.15 7.25
C GLU A 286 -21.10 11.64 8.31
N LEU A 287 -20.55 10.44 8.12
CA LEU A 287 -19.56 9.90 9.04
C LEU A 287 -18.24 10.69 9.03
N CYS A 288 -17.85 11.23 7.87
CA CYS A 288 -16.71 12.15 7.81
C CYS A 288 -17.01 13.45 8.57
N ARG A 289 -18.25 13.97 8.52
CA ARG A 289 -18.67 15.12 9.32
C ARG A 289 -18.53 14.83 10.81
N LEU A 290 -19.05 13.69 11.27
CA LEU A 290 -18.91 13.25 12.67
C LEU A 290 -17.44 13.14 13.10
N TRP A 291 -16.54 12.72 12.21
CA TRP A 291 -15.11 12.68 12.50
C TRP A 291 -14.51 14.08 12.65
N VAL A 292 -14.88 15.04 11.80
CA VAL A 292 -14.46 16.44 11.94
C VAL A 292 -14.91 17.02 13.29
N LEU A 293 -16.08 16.59 13.77
CA LEU A 293 -16.61 16.98 15.08
C LEU A 293 -15.96 16.22 16.26
N GLY A 294 -15.06 15.26 16.02
CA GLY A 294 -14.43 14.47 17.07
C GLY A 294 -15.37 13.49 17.76
N LEU A 295 -16.44 13.07 17.08
CA LEU A 295 -17.45 12.16 17.62
C LEU A 295 -17.20 10.69 17.24
N VAL A 296 -16.37 10.47 16.22
CA VAL A 296 -15.96 9.13 15.79
C VAL A 296 -14.46 9.05 15.58
N ASP A 297 -13.88 7.86 15.74
CA ASP A 297 -12.47 7.58 15.47
C ASP A 297 -12.17 7.55 13.96
N ASP A 298 -10.90 7.34 13.60
CA ASP A 298 -10.46 7.24 12.19
C ASP A 298 -11.12 6.07 11.43
N PHE A 299 -11.65 5.09 12.16
CA PHE A 299 -12.40 3.98 11.58
C PHE A 299 -13.90 4.29 11.51
N GLY A 300 -14.35 5.45 11.96
CA GLY A 300 -15.75 5.83 12.02
C GLY A 300 -16.54 5.05 13.07
N LYS A 301 -15.89 4.67 14.18
CA LYS A 301 -16.56 4.14 15.38
C LYS A 301 -16.86 5.29 16.35
N PRO A 302 -18.02 5.31 17.02
CA PRO A 302 -18.34 6.32 18.03
C PRO A 302 -17.26 6.34 19.12
N LEU A 303 -16.83 7.54 19.51
CA LEU A 303 -15.89 7.71 20.63
C LEU A 303 -16.61 7.67 21.98
N TYR A 304 -17.91 7.99 21.99
CA TYR A 304 -18.79 7.94 23.15
C TYR A 304 -20.11 7.27 22.74
N GLU A 305 -20.60 6.30 23.53
CA GLU A 305 -21.80 5.51 23.19
C GLU A 305 -23.11 6.33 23.28
N ASP A 306 -23.14 7.43 24.04
CA ASP A 306 -24.34 8.24 24.30
C ASP A 306 -24.52 9.47 23.38
N ASP A 307 -23.51 9.85 22.57
CA ASP A 307 -23.52 11.13 21.84
C ASP A 307 -24.19 11.06 20.45
N LEU A 308 -24.47 9.87 19.93
CA LEU A 308 -25.08 9.73 18.59
C LEU A 308 -26.60 9.95 18.57
N THR A 309 -27.27 9.87 19.71
CA THR A 309 -28.71 10.13 19.83
C THR A 309 -29.11 11.60 19.73
N LEU A 310 -28.15 12.53 19.78
CA LEU A 310 -28.40 13.98 19.75
C LEU A 310 -28.32 14.61 18.34
N ILE A 311 -28.04 13.83 17.30
CA ILE A 311 -27.75 14.36 15.95
C ILE A 311 -28.95 14.21 14.99
N GLU A 312 -30.03 13.54 15.43
CA GLU A 312 -31.27 13.38 14.65
C GLU A 312 -32.39 14.39 15.01
N THR A 313 -32.12 15.40 15.86
CA THR A 313 -33.03 16.51 16.18
C THR A 313 -32.55 17.84 15.61
#